data_AF-A0A7U9SW27-F1
#
_entry.id   AF-A0A7U9SW27-F1
#
_cell.length_a   1.000
_cell.length_b   1.000
_cell.length_c   1.000
_cell.angle_alpha   90.00
_cell.angle_beta   90.00
_cell.angle_gamma   90.00
#
_symmetry.space_group_name_H-M   'P 1'
#
loop_
_entity.id
_entity.type
_entity.pdbx_description
1 polymer ?
#
loop_
_entity_poly.entity_id
_entity_poly.type
_entity_poly.pdbx_seq_one_letter_code
_entity_poly.pdbx_strand_id
1 'polypeptide(L)'
;MEEITIFKDVMSPGIILSNAIDMSGYIKYYPDYLQVDRIMTLTISDKLNPSVLRQKCAFIYETNLYITDENGNIAYIDCDMNHISNASRIKSQHREYKSVGGKRVIRPDMDAGHFGVSLNQHPSIAMEHHKYNNRYGMWRKLEIEWDKLSREGHKVNVKAVFVDEAGEDTYSSFWCIRETIDEEEINEYIVTNDDAQ
;
A
#
# COMPACT_ATOMS: atom_id res chain seq x y z
N MET A 1 14.41 -0.19 -35.99
CA MET A 1 14.12 0.28 -34.62
C MET A 1 13.91 -0.97 -33.80
N GLU A 2 14.84 -1.28 -32.91
CA GLU A 2 14.66 -2.38 -31.95
C GLU A 2 13.52 -1.96 -31.01
N GLU A 3 12.47 -2.78 -30.92
CA GLU A 3 11.50 -2.68 -29.83
C GLU A 3 12.28 -2.90 -28.54
N ILE A 4 12.38 -1.85 -27.72
CA ILE A 4 12.84 -1.98 -26.35
C ILE A 4 11.76 -2.81 -25.65
N THR A 5 12.02 -4.09 -25.46
CA THR A 5 11.23 -4.95 -24.60
C THR A 5 11.34 -4.37 -23.19
N ILE A 6 10.35 -3.58 -22.78
CA ILE A 6 10.16 -3.19 -21.39
C ILE A 6 9.99 -4.51 -20.64
N PHE A 7 10.95 -4.85 -19.77
CA PHE A 7 10.80 -5.99 -18.87
C PHE A 7 9.48 -5.80 -18.12
N LYS A 8 8.50 -6.65 -18.42
CA LYS A 8 7.22 -6.67 -17.71
C LYS A 8 7.51 -7.25 -16.33
N ASP A 9 7.42 -6.42 -15.30
CA ASP A 9 7.49 -6.89 -13.93
C ASP A 9 6.14 -7.54 -13.60
N VAL A 10 6.12 -8.84 -13.28
CA VAL A 10 4.87 -9.62 -13.12
C VAL A 10 4.79 -10.16 -11.71
N MET A 11 3.82 -9.69 -10.91
CA MET A 11 3.51 -10.21 -9.58
C MET A 11 2.57 -11.41 -9.66
N SER A 12 2.76 -12.44 -8.83
CA SER A 12 1.77 -13.53 -8.71
C SER A 12 0.39 -12.98 -8.30
N PRO A 13 -0.72 -13.43 -8.91
CA PRO A 13 -0.88 -14.58 -9.81
C PRO A 13 -0.80 -14.26 -11.33
N GLY A 14 -0.12 -13.18 -11.72
CA GLY A 14 -0.01 -12.75 -13.13
C GLY A 14 -0.30 -11.26 -13.35
N ILE A 15 -0.22 -10.44 -12.29
CA ILE A 15 -0.43 -9.00 -12.32
C ILE A 15 0.76 -8.35 -13.02
N ILE A 16 0.52 -7.73 -14.18
CA ILE A 16 1.55 -7.09 -14.99
C ILE A 16 1.71 -5.63 -14.54
N LEU A 17 2.89 -5.27 -14.05
CA LEU A 17 3.28 -3.90 -13.76
C LEU A 17 3.98 -3.33 -15.01
N SER A 18 3.26 -2.50 -15.76
CA SER A 18 3.81 -1.89 -16.99
C SER A 18 3.41 -0.43 -17.21
N ASN A 19 2.40 0.06 -16.50
CA ASN A 19 2.20 1.50 -16.39
C ASN A 19 3.24 2.09 -15.43
N ALA A 20 3.60 3.35 -15.61
CA ALA A 20 4.70 3.97 -14.88
C ALA A 20 4.39 5.40 -14.42
N ILE A 21 4.93 5.76 -13.25
CA ILE A 21 4.97 7.13 -12.74
C ILE A 21 6.43 7.52 -12.54
N ASP A 22 6.84 8.63 -13.16
CA ASP A 22 8.14 9.25 -12.93
C ASP A 22 8.07 10.14 -11.68
N MET A 23 8.94 9.85 -10.71
CA MET A 23 9.00 10.51 -9.40
C MET A 23 10.32 11.28 -9.22
N SER A 24 10.69 12.11 -10.21
CA SER A 24 11.85 13.03 -10.14
C SER A 24 13.15 12.34 -9.74
N GLY A 25 13.49 11.23 -10.41
CA GLY A 25 14.76 10.53 -10.23
C GLY A 25 14.65 8.99 -10.17
N TYR A 26 13.44 8.46 -10.08
CA TYR A 26 13.15 7.03 -10.17
C TYR A 26 11.74 6.82 -10.73
N ILE A 27 11.51 5.64 -11.31
CA ILE A 27 10.26 5.26 -11.95
C ILE A 27 9.64 4.13 -11.12
N LYS A 28 8.37 4.29 -10.73
CA LYS A 28 7.59 3.20 -10.12
C LYS A 28 6.58 2.67 -11.12
N TYR A 29 6.56 1.34 -11.27
CA TYR A 29 5.65 0.64 -12.17
C TYR A 29 4.46 0.11 -11.40
N TYR A 30 3.28 0.20 -11.99
CA TYR A 30 2.03 -0.21 -11.36
C TYR A 30 1.15 -1.03 -12.33
N PRO A 31 0.12 -1.74 -11.82
CA PRO A 31 -0.69 -2.64 -12.62
C PRO A 31 -1.27 -1.97 -13.88
N ASP A 32 -1.18 -2.68 -15.00
CA ASP A 32 -1.59 -2.17 -16.32
C ASP A 32 -3.11 -1.92 -16.43
N TYR A 33 -3.90 -2.62 -15.63
CA TYR A 33 -5.35 -2.46 -15.56
C TYR A 33 -5.80 -1.26 -14.70
N LEU A 34 -4.92 -0.67 -13.87
CA LEU A 34 -5.28 0.52 -13.10
C LEU A 34 -5.12 1.78 -13.96
N GLN A 35 -6.13 2.66 -13.90
CA GLN A 35 -6.09 3.96 -14.56
C GLN A 35 -5.74 5.05 -13.55
N VAL A 36 -4.76 5.90 -13.90
CA VAL A 36 -4.38 7.08 -13.11
C VAL A 36 -4.62 8.34 -13.94
N ASP A 37 -5.54 9.18 -13.48
CA ASP A 37 -5.91 10.45 -14.13
C ASP A 37 -5.25 11.65 -13.46
N ARG A 38 -4.77 11.49 -12.22
CA ARG A 38 -4.13 12.56 -11.44
C ARG A 38 -3.02 12.01 -10.56
N ILE A 39 -1.96 12.81 -10.44
CA ILE A 39 -0.87 12.60 -9.49
C ILE A 39 -0.94 13.69 -8.42
N MET A 40 -0.80 13.31 -7.15
CA MET A 40 -0.80 14.20 -6.00
C MET A 40 0.41 13.90 -5.11
N THR A 41 1.33 14.84 -5.00
CA THR A 41 2.42 14.77 -4.03
C THR A 41 1.93 15.25 -2.67
N LEU A 42 2.13 14.42 -1.65
CA LEU A 42 1.78 14.62 -0.27
C LEU A 42 3.00 15.01 0.55
N THR A 43 2.73 15.76 1.59
CA THR A 43 3.62 16.09 2.69
C THR A 43 3.04 15.50 3.97
N ILE A 44 3.87 15.34 5.01
CA ILE A 44 3.39 14.85 6.30
C ILE A 44 2.34 15.76 6.96
N SER A 45 2.13 16.99 6.48
CA SER A 45 1.09 17.87 7.04
C SER A 45 -0.28 17.67 6.39
N ASP A 46 -0.34 16.94 5.28
CA ASP A 46 -1.58 16.67 4.57
C ASP A 46 -2.47 15.73 5.36
N LYS A 47 -3.77 16.04 5.39
CA LYS A 47 -4.78 15.33 6.17
C LYS A 47 -5.90 14.85 5.28
N LEU A 48 -5.61 13.82 4.50
CA LEU A 48 -6.61 13.22 3.61
C LEU A 48 -7.67 12.51 4.46
N ASN A 49 -8.91 12.47 3.97
CA ASN A 49 -9.94 11.61 4.55
C ASN A 49 -9.89 10.26 3.82
N PRO A 50 -9.47 9.16 4.48
CA PRO A 50 -9.34 7.87 3.83
C PRO A 50 -10.65 7.35 3.22
N SER A 51 -11.81 7.72 3.79
CA SER A 51 -13.14 7.28 3.32
C SER A 51 -13.64 7.95 2.04
N VAL A 52 -12.93 8.97 1.53
CA VAL A 52 -13.31 9.72 0.33
C VAL A 52 -12.08 10.13 -0.48
N LEU A 53 -11.09 9.24 -0.56
CA LEU A 53 -9.93 9.48 -1.42
C LEU A 53 -10.38 9.69 -2.86
N ARG A 54 -9.63 10.52 -3.58
CA ARG A 54 -9.89 10.78 -4.98
C ARG A 54 -9.71 9.49 -5.78
N GLN A 55 -10.65 9.19 -6.66
CA GLN A 55 -10.60 8.07 -7.60
C GLN A 55 -9.48 8.23 -8.62
N LYS A 56 -8.94 7.12 -9.13
CA LYS A 56 -7.94 7.08 -10.22
C LYS A 56 -6.77 8.03 -9.96
N CYS A 57 -6.29 8.05 -8.73
CA CYS A 57 -5.30 9.01 -8.25
C CYS A 57 -4.07 8.28 -7.74
N ALA A 58 -2.90 8.75 -8.16
CA ALA A 58 -1.63 8.38 -7.56
C ALA A 58 -1.26 9.39 -6.48
N PHE A 59 -1.16 8.93 -5.24
CA PHE A 59 -0.65 9.67 -4.11
C PHE A 59 0.82 9.32 -3.90
N ILE A 60 1.66 10.33 -3.84
CA ILE A 60 3.11 10.21 -3.67
C ILE A 60 3.48 10.80 -2.32
N TYR A 61 4.13 10.04 -1.44
CA TYR A 61 4.69 10.58 -0.19
C TYR A 61 6.12 10.11 -0.03
N GLU A 62 7.07 11.04 -0.04
CA GLU A 62 8.50 10.73 -0.17
C GLU A 62 8.74 9.88 -1.42
N THR A 63 9.16 8.61 -1.25
CA THR A 63 9.33 7.64 -2.32
C THR A 63 8.21 6.59 -2.42
N ASN A 64 7.19 6.73 -1.57
CA ASN A 64 6.07 5.81 -1.54
C ASN A 64 5.00 6.21 -2.55
N LEU A 65 4.46 5.23 -3.25
CA LEU A 65 3.36 5.36 -4.19
C LEU A 65 2.14 4.60 -3.68
N TYR A 66 0.99 5.26 -3.70
CA TYR A 66 -0.31 4.66 -3.42
C TYR A 66 -1.27 5.03 -4.54
N ILE A 67 -1.98 4.05 -5.11
CA ILE A 67 -2.90 4.27 -6.23
C ILE A 67 -4.31 3.88 -5.82
N THR A 68 -5.27 4.74 -6.16
CA THR A 68 -6.69 4.44 -6.01
C THR A 68 -7.34 3.92 -7.28
N ASP A 69 -8.33 3.03 -7.11
CA ASP A 69 -9.22 2.56 -8.18
C ASP A 69 -10.29 3.61 -8.57
N GLU A 70 -11.24 3.23 -9.42
CA GLU A 70 -12.41 4.04 -9.82
C GLU A 70 -13.39 4.31 -8.68
N ASN A 71 -13.24 3.66 -7.53
CA ASN A 71 -14.08 3.83 -6.35
C ASN A 71 -13.43 4.69 -5.27
N GLY A 72 -12.12 4.96 -5.40
CA GLY A 72 -11.33 5.70 -4.41
C GLY A 72 -10.74 4.81 -3.33
N ASN A 73 -10.74 3.48 -3.51
CA ASN A 73 -10.08 2.54 -2.62
C ASN A 73 -8.59 2.45 -3.00
N ILE A 74 -7.70 2.25 -2.03
CA ILE A 74 -6.30 1.94 -2.33
C ILE A 74 -6.22 0.57 -2.98
N ALA A 75 -5.84 0.53 -4.25
CA ALA A 75 -5.78 -0.69 -5.06
C ALA A 75 -4.35 -1.18 -5.31
N TYR A 76 -3.37 -0.29 -5.16
CA TYR A 76 -1.97 -0.63 -5.32
C TYR A 76 -1.08 0.25 -4.45
N ILE A 77 -0.02 -0.34 -3.92
CA ILE A 77 1.01 0.35 -3.15
C ILE A 77 2.39 -0.12 -3.60
N ASP A 78 3.36 0.79 -3.64
CA ASP A 78 4.78 0.52 -3.86
C ASP A 78 5.59 1.46 -2.94
N CYS A 79 6.04 0.89 -1.82
CA CYS A 79 6.55 1.64 -0.67
C CYS A 79 7.94 1.19 -0.27
N ASP A 80 8.80 2.15 0.05
CA ASP A 80 10.11 1.89 0.64
C ASP A 80 9.98 1.97 2.16
N MET A 81 10.19 0.84 2.83
CA MET A 81 10.01 0.70 4.27
C MET A 81 11.21 1.31 5.00
N ASN A 82 11.03 2.53 5.49
CA ASN A 82 12.08 3.31 6.14
C ASN A 82 11.75 3.55 7.62
N HIS A 83 12.60 3.07 8.51
CA HIS A 83 12.39 3.24 9.94
C HIS A 83 12.43 4.73 10.34
N ILE A 84 11.41 5.18 11.08
CA ILE A 84 11.40 6.49 11.74
C ILE A 84 11.10 6.37 13.23
N SER A 85 11.86 7.12 14.04
CA SER A 85 11.78 7.06 15.51
C SER A 85 10.65 7.92 16.11
N ASN A 86 10.09 8.85 15.33
CA ASN A 86 9.10 9.83 15.80
C ASN A 86 7.65 9.49 15.46
N ALA A 87 7.35 8.23 15.09
CA ALA A 87 6.04 7.79 14.63
C ALA A 87 4.89 8.14 15.61
N SER A 88 5.09 7.99 16.91
CA SER A 88 4.07 8.33 17.93
C SER A 88 3.71 9.82 17.92
N ARG A 89 4.69 10.70 17.66
CA ARG A 89 4.46 12.15 17.56
C ARG A 89 3.71 12.50 16.29
N ILE A 90 4.00 11.82 15.18
CA ILE A 90 3.26 12.00 13.93
C ILE A 90 1.81 11.54 14.15
N LYS A 91 1.59 10.31 14.62
CA LYS A 91 0.24 9.77 14.83
C LYS A 91 -0.66 10.67 15.69
N SER A 92 -0.11 11.37 16.69
CA SER A 92 -0.92 12.27 17.54
C SER A 92 -1.44 13.51 16.82
N GLN A 93 -0.87 13.87 15.66
CA GLN A 93 -1.25 15.01 14.83
C GLN A 93 -2.26 14.66 13.72
N HIS A 94 -2.43 13.37 13.45
CA HIS A 94 -3.28 12.80 12.38
C HIS A 94 -4.43 11.98 12.97
N ARG A 95 -5.59 12.63 13.15
CA ARG A 95 -6.79 11.95 13.69
C ARG A 95 -7.40 10.98 12.68
N GLU A 96 -7.23 11.27 11.40
CA GLU A 96 -7.65 10.46 10.26
C GLU A 96 -6.96 9.09 10.19
N TYR A 97 -5.84 8.89 10.90
CA TYR A 97 -5.18 7.58 11.02
C TYR A 97 -6.07 6.52 11.69
N LYS A 98 -7.18 6.92 12.31
CA LYS A 98 -8.19 6.01 12.87
C LYS A 98 -9.34 5.72 11.89
N SER A 99 -9.41 6.44 10.78
CA SER A 99 -10.44 6.30 9.77
C SER A 99 -10.05 5.22 8.77
N VAL A 100 -11.06 4.61 8.14
CA VAL A 100 -10.83 3.52 7.20
C VAL A 100 -10.92 4.03 5.76
N GLY A 101 -10.14 3.42 4.88
CA GLY A 101 -10.06 3.74 3.46
C GLY A 101 -11.28 3.25 2.68
N GLY A 102 -11.65 3.97 1.62
CA GLY A 102 -12.55 3.47 0.58
C GLY A 102 -14.05 3.77 0.74
N LYS A 103 -14.86 3.13 -0.12
CA LYS A 103 -16.34 3.18 -0.10
C LYS A 103 -16.91 2.68 1.25
N ARG A 104 -18.22 2.87 1.44
CA ARG A 104 -18.95 2.75 2.72
C ARG A 104 -18.39 1.66 3.65
N VAL A 105 -18.08 2.04 4.89
CA VAL A 105 -17.80 1.11 5.99
C VAL A 105 -19.06 0.27 6.27
N ILE A 106 -19.00 -1.04 6.00
CA ILE A 106 -20.13 -1.96 6.20
C ILE A 106 -20.00 -2.73 7.53
N ARG A 107 -18.80 -2.77 8.13
CA ARG A 107 -18.54 -3.44 9.42
C ARG A 107 -17.87 -2.52 10.45
N PRO A 108 -18.62 -2.03 11.45
CA PRO A 108 -18.10 -1.10 12.46
C PRO A 108 -17.18 -1.78 13.49
N ASP A 109 -17.10 -3.11 13.52
CA ASP A 109 -16.26 -3.91 14.42
C ASP A 109 -14.83 -4.14 13.91
N MET A 110 -14.52 -3.69 12.68
CA MET A 110 -13.21 -3.89 12.06
C MET A 110 -12.32 -2.64 12.17
N ASP A 111 -11.02 -2.89 12.26
CA ASP A 111 -10.00 -1.87 12.45
C ASP A 111 -9.49 -1.31 11.13
N ALA A 112 -9.13 -0.02 11.12
CA ALA A 112 -8.49 0.61 9.96
C ALA A 112 -7.07 0.07 9.73
N GLY A 113 -6.87 -0.59 8.59
CA GLY A 113 -5.60 -1.07 8.08
C GLY A 113 -4.75 0.03 7.51
N HIS A 114 -3.53 0.14 8.01
CA HIS A 114 -2.51 1.08 7.55
C HIS A 114 -1.19 0.34 7.59
N PHE A 115 -0.29 0.63 6.65
CA PHE A 115 1.10 0.41 6.97
C PHE A 115 1.56 1.33 8.10
N GLY A 116 2.46 0.82 8.92
CA GLY A 116 2.98 1.51 10.07
C GLY A 116 3.61 2.85 9.71
N VAL A 117 3.16 3.92 10.35
CA VAL A 117 3.84 5.23 10.30
C VAL A 117 5.31 5.10 10.74
N SER A 118 5.66 4.10 11.56
CA SER A 118 7.05 3.77 11.90
C SER A 118 7.92 3.37 10.72
N LEU A 119 7.32 2.97 9.60
CA LEU A 119 7.97 2.62 8.34
C LEU A 119 7.92 3.79 7.32
N ASN A 120 7.79 5.02 7.82
CA ASN A 120 7.68 6.25 7.03
C ASN A 120 6.52 6.25 6.03
N GLN A 121 5.38 5.68 6.44
CA GLN A 121 4.17 5.63 5.62
C GLN A 121 3.24 6.80 5.95
N HIS A 122 2.52 7.30 4.95
CA HIS A 122 1.67 8.48 5.14
C HIS A 122 0.48 8.16 6.08
N PRO A 123 0.24 8.93 7.17
CA PRO A 123 -0.78 8.59 8.16
C PRO A 123 -2.23 8.62 7.64
N SER A 124 -2.49 9.39 6.58
CA SER A 124 -3.83 9.49 6.00
C SER A 124 -4.13 8.45 4.92
N ILE A 125 -3.22 7.52 4.63
CA ILE A 125 -3.45 6.44 3.67
C ILE A 125 -3.80 5.17 4.44
N ALA A 126 -5.09 4.84 4.44
CA ALA A 126 -5.60 3.56 4.94
C ALA A 126 -5.85 2.63 3.76
N MET A 127 -5.43 1.37 3.90
CA MET A 127 -5.57 0.34 2.86
C MET A 127 -7.00 -0.20 2.84
N GLU A 128 -7.48 -0.73 3.97
CA GLU A 128 -8.82 -1.34 4.09
C GLU A 128 -9.21 -1.53 5.55
N HIS A 129 -10.35 -2.19 5.81
CA HIS A 129 -10.65 -2.78 7.10
C HIS A 129 -9.92 -4.12 7.26
N HIS A 130 -9.15 -4.30 8.33
CA HIS A 130 -8.65 -5.62 8.69
C HIS A 130 -9.47 -6.19 9.85
N LYS A 131 -9.76 -7.50 9.78
CA LYS A 131 -10.13 -8.21 11.01
C LYS A 131 -8.97 -8.14 11.99
N TYR A 132 -9.28 -8.11 13.28
CA TYR A 132 -8.30 -8.02 14.36
C TYR A 132 -7.15 -9.02 14.18
N ASN A 133 -7.45 -10.28 13.84
CA ASN A 133 -6.43 -11.33 13.69
C ASN A 133 -5.50 -11.11 12.49
N ASN A 134 -5.98 -10.54 11.38
CA ASN A 134 -5.12 -10.24 10.23
C ASN A 134 -4.27 -9.00 10.48
N ARG A 135 -4.85 -7.99 11.12
CA ARG A 135 -4.12 -6.78 11.53
C ARG A 135 -3.00 -7.09 12.50
N TYR A 136 -3.32 -7.77 13.61
CA TYR A 136 -2.37 -8.03 14.69
C TYR A 136 -1.63 -9.36 14.55
N GLY A 137 -1.97 -10.16 13.53
CA GLY A 137 -1.28 -11.39 13.15
C GLY A 137 -0.29 -11.15 12.02
N MET A 138 -0.69 -11.44 10.78
CA MET A 138 0.24 -11.47 9.63
C MET A 138 0.82 -10.10 9.30
N TRP A 139 -0.02 -9.08 9.10
CA TRP A 139 0.47 -7.73 8.76
C TRP A 139 1.40 -7.17 9.83
N ARG A 140 1.03 -7.32 11.11
CA ARG A 140 1.87 -6.85 12.20
C ARG A 140 3.23 -7.55 12.24
N LYS A 141 3.29 -8.85 11.95
CA LYS A 141 4.56 -9.59 11.87
C LYS A 141 5.45 -9.06 10.75
N LEU A 142 4.89 -8.91 9.55
CA LEU A 142 5.60 -8.34 8.41
C LEU A 142 6.11 -6.92 8.72
N GLU A 143 5.27 -6.05 9.29
CA GLU A 143 5.69 -4.70 9.68
C GLU A 143 6.82 -4.67 10.70
N ILE A 144 6.82 -5.59 11.68
CA ILE A 144 7.88 -5.69 12.68
C ILE A 144 9.19 -6.13 12.02
N GLU A 145 9.11 -7.08 11.09
CA GLU A 145 10.26 -7.58 10.34
C GLU A 145 10.85 -6.49 9.43
N TRP A 146 10.01 -5.80 8.65
CA TRP A 146 10.46 -4.68 7.82
C TRP A 146 11.05 -3.54 8.68
N ASP A 147 10.46 -3.23 9.85
CA ASP A 147 11.00 -2.21 10.77
C ASP A 147 12.38 -2.62 11.29
N LYS A 148 12.55 -3.91 11.62
CA LYS A 148 13.83 -4.45 12.07
C LYS A 148 14.89 -4.36 10.95
N LEU A 149 14.60 -4.89 9.77
CA LEU A 149 15.51 -4.89 8.62
C LEU A 149 15.92 -3.45 8.25
N SER A 150 14.95 -2.54 8.22
CA SER A 150 15.19 -1.13 7.94
C SER A 150 16.09 -0.46 8.98
N ARG A 151 15.94 -0.78 10.28
CA ARG A 151 16.85 -0.31 11.35
C ARG A 151 18.27 -0.87 11.21
N GLU A 152 18.40 -2.08 10.68
CA GLU A 152 19.68 -2.75 10.44
C GLU A 152 20.38 -2.20 9.18
N GLY A 153 19.71 -1.35 8.40
CA GLY A 153 20.25 -0.66 7.23
C GLY A 153 19.93 -1.34 5.89
N HIS A 154 19.10 -2.38 5.91
CA HIS A 154 18.63 -3.04 4.70
C HIS A 154 17.63 -2.16 3.94
N LYS A 155 17.67 -2.20 2.61
CA LYS A 155 16.68 -1.57 1.74
C LYS A 155 15.51 -2.52 1.55
N VAL A 156 14.34 -2.16 2.07
CA VAL A 156 13.13 -2.98 1.95
C VAL A 156 12.11 -2.23 1.11
N ASN A 157 11.74 -2.77 -0.05
CA ASN A 157 10.63 -2.29 -0.88
C ASN A 157 9.47 -3.28 -0.79
N VAL A 158 8.24 -2.79 -0.66
CA VAL A 158 7.03 -3.60 -0.65
C VAL A 158 6.06 -3.08 -1.68
N LYS A 159 5.70 -3.96 -2.60
CA LYS A 159 4.58 -3.79 -3.51
C LYS A 159 3.41 -4.59 -3.00
N ALA A 160 2.22 -4.02 -2.97
CA ALA A 160 1.01 -4.80 -2.72
C ALA A 160 -0.12 -4.39 -3.65
N VAL A 161 -0.84 -5.39 -4.14
CA VAL A 161 -1.97 -5.23 -5.04
C VAL A 161 -3.21 -5.76 -4.35
N PHE A 162 -4.26 -4.96 -4.36
CA PHE A 162 -5.59 -5.35 -3.95
C PHE A 162 -6.27 -6.12 -5.07
N VAL A 163 -6.77 -7.32 -4.77
CA VAL A 163 -7.55 -8.12 -5.73
C VAL A 163 -8.94 -8.39 -5.14
N ASP A 164 -9.94 -7.79 -5.77
CA ASP A 164 -11.35 -8.00 -5.45
C ASP A 164 -11.89 -9.18 -6.26
N GLU A 165 -12.38 -10.21 -5.58
CA GLU A 165 -13.24 -11.21 -6.23
C GLU A 165 -14.70 -10.73 -6.15
N ALA A 166 -15.05 -9.76 -6.98
CA ALA A 166 -16.42 -9.32 -7.25
C ALA A 166 -17.35 -9.24 -6.01
N GLY A 167 -17.27 -8.15 -5.25
CA GLY A 167 -18.24 -7.79 -4.21
C GLY A 167 -18.65 -6.30 -4.22
N GLU A 168 -19.74 -5.94 -3.53
CA GLU A 168 -20.15 -4.53 -3.32
C GLU A 168 -19.45 -3.88 -2.09
N ASP A 169 -18.61 -4.64 -1.40
CA ASP A 169 -18.03 -4.27 -0.11
C ASP A 169 -16.54 -3.89 -0.24
N THR A 170 -16.01 -3.09 0.69
CA THR A 170 -14.58 -2.72 0.74
C THR A 170 -13.68 -3.79 1.38
N TYR A 171 -13.93 -5.07 1.09
CA TYR A 171 -13.14 -6.18 1.63
C TYR A 171 -12.31 -6.80 0.52
N SER A 172 -10.98 -6.82 0.64
CA SER A 172 -10.18 -7.66 -0.26
C SER A 172 -10.54 -9.12 0.00
N SER A 173 -10.70 -9.93 -1.04
CA SER A 173 -10.55 -11.38 -0.87
C SER A 173 -9.12 -11.70 -0.40
N PHE A 174 -8.14 -11.02 -1.00
CA PHE A 174 -6.73 -11.10 -0.60
C PHE A 174 -5.87 -9.93 -1.11
N TRP A 175 -4.69 -9.78 -0.49
CA TRP A 175 -3.58 -8.95 -0.97
C TRP A 175 -2.48 -9.83 -1.56
N CYS A 176 -2.04 -9.47 -2.75
CA CYS A 176 -0.80 -9.99 -3.32
C CYS A 176 0.34 -9.05 -2.94
N ILE A 177 1.25 -9.51 -2.09
CA ILE A 177 2.38 -8.74 -1.59
C ILE A 177 3.64 -9.29 -2.23
N ARG A 178 4.51 -8.40 -2.72
CA ARG A 178 5.90 -8.69 -3.03
C ARG A 178 6.76 -7.80 -2.18
N GLU A 179 7.70 -8.40 -1.47
CA GLU A 179 8.80 -7.66 -0.86
C GLU A 179 10.09 -7.87 -1.65
N THR A 180 10.95 -6.87 -1.60
CA THR A 180 12.31 -6.93 -2.12
C THR A 180 13.27 -6.37 -1.08
N ILE A 181 14.26 -7.16 -0.70
CA ILE A 181 15.30 -6.79 0.28
C ILE A 181 16.63 -6.65 -0.44
N ASP A 182 17.28 -5.50 -0.25
CA ASP A 182 18.58 -5.13 -0.83
C ASP A 182 18.66 -5.29 -2.36
N GLU A 183 17.52 -5.16 -3.05
CA GLU A 183 17.39 -5.33 -4.51
C GLU A 183 17.65 -6.76 -5.01
N GLU A 184 17.82 -7.74 -4.12
CA GLU A 184 18.23 -9.11 -4.46
C GLU A 184 17.23 -10.18 -4.00
N GLU A 185 16.77 -10.13 -2.74
CA GLU A 185 15.84 -11.12 -2.21
C GLU A 185 14.41 -10.71 -2.54
N ILE A 186 13.68 -11.56 -3.28
CA ILE A 186 12.29 -11.32 -3.66
C ILE A 186 11.42 -12.41 -3.05
N ASN A 187 10.50 -12.01 -2.16
CA ASN A 187 9.50 -12.89 -1.59
C ASN A 187 8.10 -12.43 -2.00
N GLU A 188 7.20 -13.38 -2.28
CA GLU A 188 5.80 -13.10 -2.60
C GLU A 188 4.85 -13.85 -1.66
N TYR A 189 3.80 -13.14 -1.25
CA TYR A 189 2.80 -13.64 -0.31
C TYR A 189 1.41 -13.32 -0.79
N ILE A 190 0.47 -14.20 -0.44
CA ILE A 190 -0.97 -13.92 -0.54
C ILE A 190 -1.50 -13.85 0.88
N VAL A 191 -2.05 -12.69 1.25
CA VAL A 191 -2.68 -12.48 2.57
C VAL A 191 -4.18 -12.39 2.36
N THR A 192 -4.91 -13.40 2.80
CA THR A 192 -6.37 -13.48 2.70
C THR A 192 -7.05 -12.80 3.89
N ASN A 193 -8.25 -12.24 3.68
CA ASN A 193 -9.07 -11.70 4.78
C ASN A 193 -10.00 -12.72 5.45
N ASP A 194 -9.93 -14.01 5.07
CA ASP A 194 -10.74 -15.10 5.62
C ASP A 194 -10.22 -15.66 6.96
N ASP A 195 -11.16 -16.12 7.80
CA ASP A 195 -10.89 -16.83 9.08
C ASP A 195 -10.51 -18.31 8.88
N ALA A 196 -10.39 -18.79 7.63
CA ALA A 196 -10.21 -20.22 7.35
C ALA A 196 -8.74 -20.65 7.46
N GLN A 197 -8.16 -20.57 8.66
CA GLN A 197 -7.08 -21.45 9.13
C GLN A 197 -7.28 -21.79 10.62
#